data_AF-A0A2A3ATF8-F1
#
_entry.id   AF-A0A2A3ATF8-F1
#
_cell.length_a   1.000
_cell.length_b   1.000
_cell.length_c   1.000
_cell.angle_alpha   90.00
_cell.angle_beta   90.00
_cell.angle_gamma   90.00
#
_symmetry.space_group_name_H-M   'P 1'
#
loop_
_entity.id
_entity.type
_entity.pdbx_description
1 polymer ?
#
loop_
_entity_poly.entity_id
_entity_poly.type
_entity_poly.pdbx_seq_one_letter_code
_entity_poly.pdbx_strand_id
1 'polypeptide(L)'
;MSNRHVPFCDQYRSELRIGRGRVRTSRALAALSKIASHSNPLVRPLHRERPFYLERAMFPVIETVADVLPHIQGNIGFFLTRFDDYDVIDYGFVGDDTFRSPMALECRGLKFDKDGRLIARPFHKFFNLGERQRPEDIDWTVPHVVLSKLDGSMVHPCVVRGELVFMTRMGVTAQSSAALKHADEDIRSLSKWAVEAGITALFEFTSPENRVVIAYDQPSLTLLAARDNRTGRYSTHQELQSLADQFDVPLIPSLQMTTPTRDFVTIARSEEGIEGYVIAMTVIDSNSRPHSMLYGTRRCLVLLMKKISLHGWRKVLWTMWFRSLQPTLPKS
;
A
#
# COMPACT_ATOMS: atom_id res chain seq x y z
N MET A 1 1.60 -22.23 52.06
CA MET A 1 0.58 -22.26 53.14
C MET A 1 0.06 -20.84 53.35
N SER A 2 -1.26 -20.70 53.21
CA SER A 2 -2.20 -19.66 53.69
C SER A 2 -1.74 -18.19 53.71
N ASN A 3 -2.24 -17.29 52.84
CA ASN A 3 -3.61 -16.75 52.74
C ASN A 3 -4.01 -15.85 53.93
N ARG A 4 -4.15 -14.54 53.69
CA ARG A 4 -5.09 -13.65 54.41
C ARG A 4 -5.62 -12.56 53.48
N HIS A 5 -6.89 -12.72 53.11
CA HIS A 5 -7.87 -11.71 52.73
C HIS A 5 -8.10 -10.68 53.84
N VAL A 6 -8.53 -9.45 53.49
CA VAL A 6 -9.77 -8.74 53.91
C VAL A 6 -9.96 -7.47 53.00
N PRO A 7 -11.13 -6.78 52.91
CA PRO A 7 -12.36 -7.18 52.21
C PRO A 7 -12.91 -6.15 51.18
N PHE A 8 -13.91 -6.65 50.45
CA PHE A 8 -14.91 -5.97 49.62
C PHE A 8 -15.90 -5.15 50.47
N CYS A 9 -16.37 -4.00 49.98
CA CYS A 9 -17.47 -3.23 50.57
C CYS A 9 -18.59 -3.04 49.53
N ASP A 10 -19.72 -3.69 49.81
CA ASP A 10 -21.03 -3.42 49.21
C ASP A 10 -21.54 -2.04 49.64
N GLN A 11 -22.30 -1.37 48.76
CA GLN A 11 -23.62 -0.79 49.05
C GLN A 11 -24.06 0.09 47.89
N TYR A 12 -25.12 -0.31 47.18
CA TYR A 12 -26.25 0.58 46.86
C TYR A 12 -27.45 -0.28 46.45
N ARG A 13 -28.50 -0.23 47.29
CA ARG A 13 -29.78 -0.90 47.12
C ARG A 13 -30.87 0.11 47.51
N SER A 14 -31.74 0.47 46.58
CA SER A 14 -33.10 1.00 46.80
C SER A 14 -33.69 1.36 45.43
N GLU A 15 -34.95 1.20 45.07
CA GLU A 15 -36.14 0.53 45.60
C GLU A 15 -37.17 0.58 44.44
N LEU A 16 -38.05 -0.42 44.38
CA LEU A 16 -39.17 -0.55 43.45
C LEU A 16 -40.46 -0.06 44.10
N ARG A 17 -41.43 0.44 43.30
CA ARG A 17 -42.91 0.27 43.34
C ARG A 17 -43.62 1.54 42.82
N ILE A 18 -44.82 1.59 42.21
CA ILE A 18 -45.87 0.70 41.62
C ILE A 18 -46.80 1.67 40.83
N GLY A 19 -47.48 1.21 39.78
CA GLY A 19 -48.72 1.88 39.33
C GLY A 19 -49.34 1.34 38.03
N ARG A 20 -50.33 0.44 38.16
CA ARG A 20 -51.23 0.01 37.07
C ARG A 20 -52.45 0.93 36.99
N GLY A 21 -52.92 1.21 35.77
CA GLY A 21 -54.25 1.78 35.52
C GLY A 21 -54.67 1.61 34.06
N ARG A 22 -55.87 1.05 33.83
CA ARG A 22 -56.49 0.75 32.52
C ARG A 22 -57.94 1.23 32.60
N VAL A 23 -58.51 1.75 31.50
CA VAL A 23 -59.94 1.78 31.03
C VAL A 23 -60.05 2.93 29.99
N ARG A 24 -60.23 2.67 28.67
CA ARG A 24 -61.51 2.54 27.89
C ARG A 24 -62.44 3.76 28.07
N THR A 25 -62.99 4.51 27.11
CA THR A 25 -63.48 4.39 25.72
C THR A 25 -63.60 5.85 25.18
N SER A 26 -63.59 6.22 23.90
CA SER A 26 -64.64 5.99 22.90
C SER A 26 -64.28 6.65 21.55
N ARG A 27 -64.50 5.90 20.47
CA ARG A 27 -65.01 6.26 19.13
C ARG A 27 -64.90 7.70 18.58
N ALA A 28 -64.46 7.72 17.33
CA ALA A 28 -64.99 8.47 16.19
C ALA A 28 -64.28 9.77 15.79
N LEU A 29 -63.34 9.60 14.84
CA LEU A 29 -63.06 10.41 13.63
C LEU A 29 -61.94 9.61 12.91
N ALA A 30 -62.19 8.64 12.01
CA ALA A 30 -62.75 8.76 10.66
C ALA A 30 -62.25 10.05 9.99
N ALA A 31 -61.49 10.08 8.89
CA ALA A 31 -61.30 9.14 7.79
C ALA A 31 -59.98 9.49 7.04
N LEU A 32 -59.64 8.68 6.03
CA LEU A 32 -58.42 8.66 5.18
C LEU A 32 -57.30 7.80 5.82
N SER A 33 -56.89 6.63 5.31
CA SER A 33 -57.00 6.03 3.98
C SER A 33 -56.87 4.52 4.10
N LYS A 34 -57.76 3.75 3.47
CA LYS A 34 -57.68 2.29 3.40
C LYS A 34 -57.98 1.82 1.98
N ILE A 35 -56.93 1.62 1.18
CA ILE A 35 -56.82 0.62 0.09
C ILE A 35 -55.33 0.21 0.10
N ALA A 36 -55.01 -0.87 0.83
CA ALA A 36 -54.82 -2.22 0.28
C ALA A 36 -53.50 -2.31 -0.51
N SER A 37 -52.42 -2.72 0.15
CA SER A 37 -51.96 -4.12 0.23
C SER A 37 -51.06 -4.48 -0.95
N HIS A 38 -49.74 -4.49 -0.71
CA HIS A 38 -48.72 -5.43 -1.21
C HIS A 38 -47.39 -5.05 -0.53
N SER A 39 -47.28 -5.40 0.75
CA SER A 39 -46.02 -5.27 1.51
C SER A 39 -45.09 -6.42 1.13
N ASN A 40 -44.17 -6.14 0.20
CA ASN A 40 -42.99 -6.95 -0.06
C ASN A 40 -42.04 -6.80 1.16
N PRO A 41 -41.60 -7.87 1.82
CA PRO A 41 -40.77 -7.74 3.01
C PRO A 41 -39.37 -7.20 2.64
N LEU A 42 -39.11 -5.98 3.11
CA LEU A 42 -37.81 -5.49 3.56
C LEU A 42 -36.60 -6.02 2.77
N VAL A 43 -36.31 -5.36 1.65
CA VAL A 43 -34.95 -5.29 1.12
C VAL A 43 -34.10 -4.66 2.23
N ARG A 44 -33.38 -5.49 2.99
CA ARG A 44 -32.29 -5.02 3.84
C ARG A 44 -31.34 -4.22 2.96
N PRO A 45 -30.84 -3.06 3.37
CA PRO A 45 -29.73 -2.45 2.67
C PRO A 45 -28.61 -3.49 2.65
N LEU A 46 -28.09 -3.82 1.47
CA LEU A 46 -26.80 -4.50 1.39
C LEU A 46 -25.84 -3.64 2.20
N HIS A 47 -25.49 -4.08 3.40
CA HIS A 47 -24.23 -3.69 4.00
C HIS A 47 -23.19 -4.02 2.93
N ARG A 48 -22.66 -3.00 2.25
CA ARG A 48 -21.46 -3.16 1.45
C ARG A 48 -20.43 -3.69 2.43
N GLU A 49 -20.13 -4.98 2.34
CA GLU A 49 -19.01 -5.56 3.05
C GLU A 49 -17.81 -4.69 2.72
N ARG A 50 -17.25 -4.03 3.75
CA ARG A 50 -16.00 -3.30 3.57
C ARG A 50 -14.99 -4.33 3.07
N PRO A 51 -14.31 -4.11 1.92
CA PRO A 51 -13.38 -5.10 1.41
C PRO A 51 -12.41 -5.52 2.52
N PHE A 52 -12.28 -6.83 2.75
CA PHE A 52 -11.60 -7.47 3.89
C PHE A 52 -10.26 -6.82 4.32
N TYR A 53 -9.49 -6.25 3.39
CA TYR A 53 -8.25 -5.52 3.68
C TYR A 53 -8.44 -4.22 4.48
N LEU A 54 -9.67 -3.71 4.57
CA LEU A 54 -10.02 -2.50 5.32
C LEU A 54 -10.07 -2.73 6.83
N GLU A 55 -10.34 -3.95 7.31
CA GLU A 55 -10.66 -4.20 8.73
C GLU A 55 -9.48 -4.60 9.63
N ARG A 56 -8.33 -5.02 9.09
CA ARG A 56 -7.17 -5.40 9.92
C ARG A 56 -5.86 -4.95 9.28
N ALA A 57 -5.55 -3.67 9.43
CA ALA A 57 -4.26 -3.12 9.01
C ALA A 57 -3.19 -3.48 10.04
N MET A 58 -2.74 -4.73 10.07
CA MET A 58 -1.46 -5.11 10.66
C MET A 58 -0.72 -5.97 9.64
N PHE A 59 0.53 -5.60 9.36
CA PHE A 59 1.40 -6.42 8.53
C PHE A 59 1.66 -7.76 9.24
N PRO A 60 1.73 -8.89 8.50
CA PRO A 60 2.08 -10.16 9.12
C PRO A 60 3.51 -10.10 9.65
N VAL A 61 3.74 -10.76 10.78
CA VAL A 61 5.10 -11.05 11.25
C VAL A 61 5.68 -12.15 10.37
N ILE A 62 6.90 -11.93 9.86
CA ILE A 62 7.63 -12.88 9.02
C ILE A 62 9.06 -12.94 9.55
N GLU A 63 9.50 -14.11 10.00
CA GLU A 63 10.87 -14.36 10.42
C GLU A 63 11.57 -15.32 9.45
N THR A 64 10.83 -16.26 8.88
CA THR A 64 11.37 -17.30 8.00
C THR A 64 10.49 -17.54 6.78
N VAL A 65 11.07 -18.21 5.78
CA VAL A 65 10.36 -18.63 4.56
C VAL A 65 9.18 -19.56 4.89
N ALA A 66 9.28 -20.35 5.96
CA ALA A 66 8.23 -21.27 6.41
C ALA A 66 6.97 -20.54 6.88
N ASP A 67 7.08 -19.28 7.32
CA ASP A 67 5.94 -18.44 7.69
C ASP A 67 5.10 -18.06 6.46
N VAL A 68 5.70 -18.05 5.26
CA VAL A 68 5.07 -17.54 4.03
C VAL A 68 4.53 -18.66 3.15
N LEU A 69 5.27 -19.76 2.99
CA LEU A 69 4.94 -20.83 2.03
C LEU A 69 3.52 -21.39 2.17
N PRO A 70 2.97 -21.64 3.37
CA PRO A 70 1.61 -22.15 3.53
C PRO A 70 0.53 -21.21 2.96
N HIS A 71 0.81 -19.91 2.84
CA HIS A 71 -0.14 -18.91 2.34
C HIS A 71 -0.12 -18.73 0.82
N ILE A 72 0.92 -19.23 0.14
CA ILE A 72 1.07 -19.12 -1.32
C ILE A 72 1.06 -20.47 -2.03
N GLN A 73 1.06 -21.57 -1.28
CA GLN A 73 0.99 -22.92 -1.84
C GLN A 73 -0.28 -23.10 -2.68
N GLY A 74 -0.11 -23.60 -3.91
CA GLY A 74 -1.21 -23.79 -4.87
C GLY A 74 -1.67 -22.51 -5.58
N ASN A 75 -1.13 -21.35 -5.25
CA ASN A 75 -1.40 -20.10 -5.97
C ASN A 75 -0.40 -19.93 -7.12
N ILE A 76 -0.87 -20.10 -8.35
CA ILE A 76 -0.04 -19.98 -9.56
C ILE A 76 0.53 -18.57 -9.80
N GLY A 77 0.07 -17.57 -9.06
CA GLY A 77 0.56 -16.20 -9.17
C GLY A 77 1.92 -15.97 -8.51
N PHE A 78 2.27 -16.78 -7.49
CA PHE A 78 3.50 -16.64 -6.72
C PHE A 78 4.49 -17.76 -7.03
N PHE A 79 5.77 -17.45 -6.88
CA PHE A 79 6.84 -18.42 -7.02
C PHE A 79 7.94 -18.18 -5.99
N LEU A 80 8.69 -19.25 -5.72
CA LEU A 80 9.91 -19.25 -4.94
C LEU A 80 11.07 -19.57 -5.87
N THR A 81 11.95 -18.60 -6.10
CA THR A 81 13.21 -18.83 -6.81
C THR A 81 14.30 -19.13 -5.81
N ARG A 82 14.99 -20.27 -5.98
CA ARG A 82 16.14 -20.65 -5.16
C ARG A 82 17.42 -20.23 -5.88
N PHE A 83 18.20 -19.32 -5.30
CA PHE A 83 19.55 -19.01 -5.77
C PHE A 83 20.57 -19.75 -4.89
N ASP A 84 21.84 -19.68 -5.29
CA ASP A 84 22.94 -20.31 -4.54
C ASP A 84 23.04 -19.77 -3.11
N ASP A 85 22.85 -18.45 -2.94
CA ASP A 85 23.13 -17.75 -1.67
C ASP A 85 21.92 -17.17 -0.94
N TYR A 86 20.77 -17.12 -1.61
CA TYR A 86 19.54 -16.61 -1.03
C TYR A 86 18.36 -17.15 -1.83
N ASP A 87 17.16 -16.98 -1.30
CA ASP A 87 15.92 -17.35 -1.95
C ASP A 87 15.00 -16.14 -2.06
N VAL A 88 14.16 -16.13 -3.10
CA VAL A 88 13.26 -15.03 -3.39
C VAL A 88 11.84 -15.53 -3.52
N ILE A 89 10.92 -14.98 -2.73
CA ILE A 89 9.48 -15.11 -2.97
C ILE A 89 9.00 -13.87 -3.71
N ASP A 90 8.39 -14.09 -4.87
CA ASP A 90 7.83 -13.02 -5.70
C ASP A 90 6.61 -13.52 -6.49
N TYR A 91 6.02 -12.64 -7.29
CA TYR A 91 4.88 -12.95 -8.15
C TYR A 91 5.19 -12.75 -9.64
N GLY A 92 4.57 -13.59 -10.46
CA GLY A 92 4.68 -13.57 -11.92
C GLY A 92 3.36 -13.23 -12.61
N PHE A 93 2.26 -13.79 -12.12
CA PHE A 93 0.92 -13.57 -12.68
C PHE A 93 -0.01 -12.95 -11.63
N VAL A 94 -0.70 -11.89 -12.01
CA VAL A 94 -1.68 -11.20 -11.15
C VAL A 94 -3.08 -11.43 -11.70
N GLY A 95 -3.83 -12.31 -11.03
CA GLY A 95 -5.28 -12.42 -11.19
C GLY A 95 -6.02 -11.71 -10.06
N ASP A 96 -7.35 -11.72 -10.13
CA ASP A 96 -8.24 -11.09 -9.13
C ASP A 96 -8.02 -11.64 -7.72
N ASP A 97 -7.57 -12.90 -7.64
CA ASP A 97 -7.44 -13.68 -6.42
C ASP A 97 -6.02 -13.65 -5.83
N THR A 98 -5.02 -13.18 -6.58
CA THR A 98 -3.59 -13.30 -6.21
C THR A 98 -3.28 -12.62 -4.88
N PHE A 99 -3.75 -11.37 -4.69
CA PHE A 99 -3.40 -10.57 -3.52
C PHE A 99 -4.55 -10.46 -2.51
N ARG A 100 -5.09 -11.60 -2.04
CA ARG A 100 -6.28 -11.66 -1.16
C ARG A 100 -6.05 -11.65 0.35
N SER A 101 -4.81 -11.84 0.79
CA SER A 101 -4.46 -11.83 2.20
C SER A 101 -3.33 -10.83 2.49
N PRO A 102 -3.17 -10.38 3.75
CA PRO A 102 -2.00 -9.60 4.16
C PRO A 102 -0.67 -10.26 3.80
N MET A 103 -0.57 -11.59 3.92
CA MET A 103 0.63 -12.34 3.54
C MET A 103 0.88 -12.30 2.02
N ALA A 104 -0.17 -12.47 1.21
CA ALA A 104 -0.03 -12.41 -0.24
C ALA A 104 0.46 -11.03 -0.72
N LEU A 105 0.02 -9.94 -0.06
CA LEU A 105 0.53 -8.59 -0.35
C LEU A 105 2.03 -8.46 -0.09
N GLU A 106 2.59 -9.18 0.87
CA GLU A 106 4.03 -9.15 1.16
C GLU A 106 4.87 -9.95 0.15
N CYS A 107 4.26 -10.85 -0.63
CA CYS A 107 4.94 -11.71 -1.59
C CYS A 107 5.36 -10.96 -2.87
N ARG A 108 6.12 -9.88 -2.70
CA ARG A 108 6.67 -8.98 -3.71
C ARG A 108 8.17 -8.81 -3.48
N GLY A 109 8.92 -9.87 -3.77
CA GLY A 109 10.38 -9.87 -3.68
C GLY A 109 10.93 -10.00 -2.26
N LEU A 110 10.28 -10.76 -1.38
CA LEU A 110 10.87 -11.13 -0.08
C LEU A 110 12.19 -11.87 -0.31
N LYS A 111 13.18 -11.62 0.55
CA LYS A 111 14.51 -12.24 0.48
C LYS A 111 14.75 -13.07 1.72
N PHE A 112 15.16 -14.32 1.51
CA PHE A 112 15.50 -15.24 2.57
C PHE A 112 16.94 -15.71 2.39
N ASP A 113 17.66 -15.85 3.49
CA ASP A 113 18.93 -16.55 3.54
C ASP A 113 18.69 -18.06 3.35
N LYS A 114 19.74 -18.84 3.11
CA LYS A 114 19.66 -20.29 2.86
C LYS A 114 19.21 -21.09 4.07
N ASP A 115 19.39 -20.56 5.28
CA ASP A 115 18.81 -21.09 6.52
C ASP A 115 17.29 -20.83 6.62
N GLY A 116 16.73 -20.06 5.67
CA GLY A 116 15.34 -19.71 5.58
C GLY A 116 14.98 -18.40 6.30
N ARG A 117 15.92 -17.72 6.96
CA ARG A 117 15.66 -16.46 7.69
C ARG A 117 15.40 -15.30 6.73
N LEU A 118 14.45 -14.44 7.05
CA LEU A 118 14.16 -13.23 6.28
C LEU A 118 15.32 -12.23 6.40
N ILE A 119 15.90 -11.84 5.26
CA ILE A 119 17.03 -10.89 5.18
C ILE A 119 16.66 -9.56 4.54
N ALA A 120 15.60 -9.52 3.73
CA ALA A 120 15.02 -8.26 3.27
C ALA A 120 13.53 -8.37 2.96
N ARG A 121 12.81 -7.27 3.23
CA ARG A 121 11.37 -7.12 3.05
C ARG A 121 11.05 -5.83 2.28
N PRO A 122 11.09 -5.85 0.94
CA PRO A 122 10.76 -4.68 0.11
C PRO A 122 9.30 -4.26 0.23
N PHE A 123 8.84 -3.25 -0.53
CA PHE A 123 7.44 -2.83 -0.49
C PHE A 123 6.47 -4.01 -0.73
N HIS A 124 5.47 -4.13 0.15
CA HIS A 124 4.27 -4.92 -0.12
C HIS A 124 3.58 -4.41 -1.40
N LYS A 125 2.82 -5.28 -2.07
CA LYS A 125 2.00 -4.90 -3.22
C LYS A 125 0.94 -3.89 -2.77
N PHE A 126 1.01 -2.70 -3.36
CA PHE A 126 -0.07 -1.73 -3.38
C PHE A 126 -0.62 -1.60 -4.81
N PHE A 127 -1.79 -0.98 -4.94
CA PHE A 127 -2.54 -0.91 -6.19
C PHE A 127 -2.72 0.53 -6.64
N ASN A 128 -2.95 0.69 -7.94
CA ASN A 128 -3.29 1.99 -8.47
C ASN A 128 -4.71 2.38 -8.07
N LEU A 129 -4.94 3.67 -7.88
CA LEU A 129 -6.26 4.19 -7.60
C LEU A 129 -7.21 3.86 -8.76
N GLY A 130 -8.31 3.17 -8.45
CA GLY A 130 -9.27 2.65 -9.43
C GLY A 130 -9.12 1.16 -9.76
N GLU A 131 -8.02 0.49 -9.39
CA GLU A 131 -7.88 -0.97 -9.61
C GLU A 131 -8.73 -1.77 -8.63
N ARG A 132 -8.69 -1.39 -7.34
CA ARG A 132 -9.42 -2.10 -6.26
C ARG A 132 -10.27 -1.18 -5.38
N GLN A 133 -9.94 0.11 -5.36
CA GLN A 133 -10.66 1.14 -4.61
C GLN A 133 -10.85 2.33 -5.52
N ARG A 134 -12.05 2.91 -5.50
CA ARG A 134 -12.33 4.12 -6.27
C ARG A 134 -11.94 5.35 -5.43
N PRO A 135 -11.57 6.48 -6.06
CA PRO A 135 -11.22 7.71 -5.34
C PRO A 135 -12.25 8.14 -4.28
N GLU A 136 -13.53 7.93 -4.56
CA GLU A 136 -14.65 8.24 -3.68
C GLU A 136 -14.78 7.30 -2.47
N ASP A 137 -14.14 6.13 -2.50
CA ASP A 137 -14.16 5.16 -1.41
C ASP A 137 -13.00 5.39 -0.41
N ILE A 138 -12.10 6.35 -0.70
CA ILE A 138 -10.98 6.70 0.19
C ILE A 138 -11.45 7.71 1.24
N ASP A 139 -11.19 7.37 2.50
CA ASP A 139 -11.30 8.32 3.59
C ASP A 139 -10.06 9.22 3.65
N TRP A 140 -10.18 10.40 3.03
CA TRP A 140 -9.13 11.39 2.96
C TRP A 140 -8.91 12.15 4.28
N THR A 141 -9.74 11.91 5.31
CA THR A 141 -9.56 12.52 6.64
C THR A 141 -8.45 11.84 7.45
N VAL A 142 -8.07 10.62 7.06
CA VAL A 142 -6.96 9.87 7.66
C VAL A 142 -5.64 10.60 7.37
N PRO A 143 -4.73 10.74 8.36
CA PRO A 143 -3.42 11.34 8.13
C PRO A 143 -2.66 10.64 7.02
N HIS A 144 -2.18 11.39 6.03
CA HIS A 144 -1.48 10.85 4.88
C HIS A 144 -0.36 11.77 4.41
N VAL A 145 0.58 11.18 3.68
CA VAL A 145 1.65 11.91 2.99
C VAL A 145 1.56 11.58 1.50
N VAL A 146 1.67 12.61 0.67
CA VAL A 146 1.78 12.46 -0.79
C VAL A 146 3.25 12.59 -1.15
N LEU A 147 3.77 11.60 -1.86
CA LEU A 147 5.16 11.49 -2.28
C LEU A 147 5.22 11.47 -3.81
N SER A 148 6.19 12.16 -4.39
CA SER A 148 6.46 12.06 -5.82
C SER A 148 6.78 10.60 -6.18
N LYS A 149 6.22 10.09 -7.28
CA LYS A 149 6.62 8.79 -7.80
C LYS A 149 7.82 8.97 -8.73
N LEU A 150 8.99 8.60 -8.25
CA LEU A 150 10.20 8.54 -9.06
C LEU A 150 10.14 7.34 -10.00
N ASP A 151 10.75 7.52 -11.17
CA ASP A 151 10.65 6.62 -12.31
C ASP A 151 12.01 6.00 -12.61
N GLY A 152 12.42 5.06 -11.77
CA GLY A 152 13.70 4.38 -11.89
C GLY A 152 13.58 2.89 -11.59
N SER A 153 14.55 2.37 -10.86
CA SER A 153 14.54 1.00 -10.36
C SER A 153 14.63 0.99 -8.84
N MET A 154 13.57 0.51 -8.21
CA MET A 154 13.57 0.25 -6.78
C MET A 154 14.64 -0.80 -6.41
N VAL A 155 15.57 -0.40 -5.57
CA VAL A 155 16.65 -1.22 -5.03
C VAL A 155 16.65 -1.18 -3.50
N HIS A 156 17.24 -2.18 -2.88
CA HIS A 156 17.43 -2.24 -1.43
C HIS A 156 18.73 -2.98 -1.11
N PRO A 157 19.40 -2.62 0.00
CA PRO A 157 20.60 -3.31 0.44
C PRO A 157 20.24 -4.65 1.08
N CYS A 158 21.19 -5.58 1.00
CA CYS A 158 21.20 -6.85 1.70
C CYS A 158 22.66 -7.24 1.95
N VAL A 159 22.90 -8.15 2.89
CA VAL A 159 24.21 -8.78 3.05
C VAL A 159 24.12 -10.21 2.54
N VAL A 160 25.02 -10.58 1.62
CA VAL A 160 25.14 -11.92 1.05
C VAL A 160 26.61 -12.32 1.12
N ARG A 161 26.92 -13.48 1.71
CA ARG A 161 28.30 -13.94 1.95
C ARG A 161 29.18 -12.90 2.68
N GLY A 162 28.59 -12.13 3.59
CA GLY A 162 29.30 -11.09 4.35
C GLY A 162 29.51 -9.77 3.60
N GLU A 163 29.12 -9.68 2.34
CA GLU A 163 29.29 -8.49 1.51
C GLU A 163 27.97 -7.73 1.33
N LEU A 164 28.05 -6.40 1.33
CA LEU A 164 26.92 -5.54 1.01
C LEU A 164 26.61 -5.65 -0.48
N VAL A 165 25.40 -6.10 -0.81
CA VAL A 165 24.87 -6.13 -2.17
C VAL A 165 23.59 -5.32 -2.24
N PHE A 166 23.30 -4.76 -3.41
CA PHE A 166 21.98 -4.21 -3.68
C PHE A 166 21.16 -5.23 -4.48
N MET A 167 19.86 -5.26 -4.21
CA MET A 167 18.91 -6.14 -4.88
C MET A 167 17.74 -5.34 -5.43
N THR A 168 17.24 -5.74 -6.61
CA THR A 168 15.89 -5.37 -7.06
C THR A 168 14.86 -6.34 -6.49
N ARG A 169 13.60 -6.23 -6.92
CA ARG A 169 12.54 -7.18 -6.60
C ARG A 169 12.96 -8.65 -6.85
N MET A 170 13.73 -8.93 -7.91
CA MET A 170 14.15 -10.28 -8.29
C MET A 170 15.49 -10.74 -7.67
N GLY A 171 16.10 -9.96 -6.78
CA GLY A 171 17.45 -10.23 -6.27
C GLY A 171 18.52 -9.39 -6.95
N VAL A 172 19.74 -9.91 -7.02
CA VAL A 172 20.88 -9.22 -7.64
C VAL A 172 20.71 -9.19 -9.16
N THR A 173 20.70 -7.99 -9.73
CA THR A 173 20.59 -7.76 -11.19
C THR A 173 21.65 -6.76 -11.66
N ALA A 174 21.73 -6.55 -12.97
CA ALA A 174 22.60 -5.51 -13.55
C ALA A 174 22.26 -4.12 -12.98
N GLN A 175 20.98 -3.79 -12.82
CA GLN A 175 20.51 -2.52 -12.29
C GLN A 175 20.86 -2.36 -10.81
N SER A 176 20.69 -3.39 -9.98
CA SER A 176 21.08 -3.27 -8.57
C SER A 176 22.60 -3.22 -8.40
N SER A 177 23.35 -3.91 -9.26
CA SER A 177 24.82 -3.82 -9.28
C SER A 177 25.29 -2.43 -9.72
N ALA A 178 24.61 -1.80 -10.69
CA ALA A 178 24.87 -0.43 -11.11
C ALA A 178 24.55 0.55 -9.97
N ALA A 179 23.40 0.38 -9.31
CA ALA A 179 23.03 1.18 -8.14
C ALA A 179 24.11 1.10 -7.05
N LEU A 180 24.59 -0.10 -6.70
CA LEU A 180 25.67 -0.24 -5.73
C LEU A 180 26.96 0.45 -6.18
N LYS A 181 27.30 0.46 -7.47
CA LYS A 181 28.49 1.19 -7.98
C LYS A 181 28.35 2.70 -7.84
N HIS A 182 27.14 3.23 -7.98
CA HIS A 182 26.84 4.66 -7.84
C HIS A 182 26.50 5.09 -6.42
N ALA A 183 26.36 4.14 -5.47
CA ALA A 183 26.22 4.45 -4.06
C ALA A 183 27.53 5.03 -3.51
N ASP A 184 27.46 6.28 -3.03
CA ASP A 184 28.49 6.94 -2.24
C ASP A 184 28.61 6.32 -0.83
N GLU A 185 29.53 6.85 -0.03
CA GLU A 185 29.78 6.31 1.32
C GLU A 185 28.60 6.53 2.27
N ASP A 186 27.83 7.60 2.07
CA ASP A 186 26.68 7.97 2.89
C ASP A 186 25.52 6.98 2.70
N ILE A 187 25.19 6.67 1.44
CA ILE A 187 24.23 5.62 1.09
C ILE A 187 24.71 4.25 1.57
N ARG A 188 26.01 3.94 1.44
CA ARG A 188 26.58 2.66 1.93
C ARG A 188 26.52 2.56 3.44
N SER A 189 26.76 3.66 4.15
CA SER A 189 26.71 3.71 5.61
C SER A 189 25.30 3.50 6.13
N LEU A 190 24.31 4.22 5.57
CA LEU A 190 22.90 3.97 5.88
C LEU A 190 22.50 2.52 5.56
N SER A 191 22.98 1.99 4.43
CA SER A 191 22.66 0.62 3.99
C SER A 191 23.18 -0.44 4.95
N LYS A 192 24.45 -0.32 5.41
CA LYS A 192 25.05 -1.24 6.38
C LYS A 192 24.29 -1.17 7.72
N TRP A 193 24.08 0.05 8.23
CA TRP A 193 23.33 0.27 9.46
C TRP A 193 21.92 -0.34 9.40
N ALA A 194 21.19 -0.13 8.30
CA ALA A 194 19.85 -0.64 8.13
C ALA A 194 19.82 -2.17 8.15
N VAL A 195 20.72 -2.83 7.41
CA VAL A 195 20.78 -4.30 7.39
C VAL A 195 21.12 -4.85 8.78
N GLU A 196 22.09 -4.26 9.48
CA GLU A 196 22.45 -4.66 10.85
C GLU A 196 21.28 -4.49 11.85
N ALA A 197 20.47 -3.45 11.66
CA ALA A 197 19.29 -3.18 12.47
C ALA A 197 18.07 -4.06 12.12
N GLY A 198 18.18 -4.96 11.13
CA GLY A 198 17.04 -5.75 10.65
C GLY A 198 16.00 -4.91 9.90
N ILE A 199 16.45 -3.85 9.22
CA ILE A 199 15.64 -2.91 8.46
C ILE A 199 15.99 -3.01 6.98
N THR A 200 14.98 -3.05 6.12
CA THR A 200 15.14 -2.88 4.67
C THR A 200 14.95 -1.41 4.32
N ALA A 201 16.05 -0.70 4.06
CA ALA A 201 16.02 0.61 3.41
C ALA A 201 15.71 0.44 1.91
N LEU A 202 14.83 1.27 1.37
CA LEU A 202 14.33 1.19 0.00
C LEU A 202 14.72 2.46 -0.72
N PHE A 203 15.47 2.34 -1.81
CA PHE A 203 15.89 3.45 -2.63
C PHE A 203 15.30 3.33 -4.04
N GLU A 204 15.05 4.46 -4.69
CA GLU A 204 14.90 4.50 -6.14
C GLU A 204 16.26 4.81 -6.76
N PHE A 205 16.74 3.93 -7.64
CA PHE A 205 17.89 4.22 -8.50
C PHE A 205 17.42 4.80 -9.83
N THR A 206 17.68 6.08 -10.04
CA THR A 206 17.39 6.81 -11.28
C THR A 206 18.68 7.07 -12.04
N SER A 207 18.71 6.87 -13.35
CA SER A 207 19.87 7.25 -14.17
C SER A 207 19.46 7.57 -15.61
N PRO A 208 20.27 8.34 -16.36
CA PRO A 208 20.02 8.64 -17.77
C PRO A 208 19.83 7.37 -18.63
N GLU A 209 20.56 6.30 -18.30
CA GLU A 209 20.55 5.02 -19.00
C GLU A 209 19.30 4.18 -18.66
N ASN A 210 18.58 4.51 -17.60
CA ASN A 210 17.41 3.77 -17.10
C ASN A 210 16.10 4.54 -17.32
N ARG A 211 15.97 5.18 -18.48
CA ARG A 211 14.80 6.01 -18.83
C ARG A 211 13.55 5.17 -19.08
N VAL A 212 12.57 5.24 -18.19
CA VAL A 212 11.26 4.57 -18.36
C VAL A 212 10.20 5.55 -18.89
N VAL A 213 10.17 6.77 -18.37
CA VAL A 213 9.27 7.89 -18.71
C VAL A 213 10.00 9.24 -18.56
N ILE A 214 10.60 9.50 -17.39
CA ILE A 214 11.26 10.77 -17.05
C ILE A 214 12.76 10.71 -17.38
N ALA A 215 13.31 11.80 -17.91
CA ALA A 215 14.75 11.92 -18.15
C ALA A 215 15.44 12.41 -16.87
N TYR A 216 16.51 11.73 -16.47
CA TYR A 216 17.38 12.12 -15.37
C TYR A 216 18.75 12.50 -15.94
N ASP A 217 19.35 13.57 -15.41
CA ASP A 217 20.62 14.08 -15.91
C ASP A 217 21.82 13.31 -15.36
N GLN A 218 21.69 12.75 -14.14
CA GLN A 218 22.75 12.01 -13.45
C GLN A 218 22.19 10.81 -12.68
N PRO A 219 23.00 9.74 -12.49
CA PRO A 219 22.66 8.65 -11.57
C PRO A 219 22.45 9.16 -10.14
N SER A 220 21.38 8.69 -9.47
CA SER A 220 21.07 9.05 -8.09
C SER A 220 20.33 7.92 -7.37
N LEU A 221 20.53 7.86 -6.05
CA LEU A 221 19.82 6.98 -5.12
C LEU A 221 19.02 7.83 -4.14
N THR A 222 17.70 7.74 -4.22
CA THR A 222 16.81 8.49 -3.32
C THR A 222 16.10 7.54 -2.36
N LEU A 223 16.22 7.79 -1.06
CA LEU A 223 15.54 7.03 -0.01
C LEU A 223 14.02 7.23 -0.14
N LEU A 224 13.29 6.12 -0.29
CA LEU A 224 11.83 6.09 -0.43
C LEU A 224 11.15 5.69 0.88
N ALA A 225 11.70 4.68 1.55
CA ALA A 225 11.12 4.08 2.74
C ALA A 225 12.16 3.25 3.49
N ALA A 226 11.82 2.89 4.72
CA ALA A 226 12.53 1.91 5.53
C ALA A 226 11.48 1.01 6.19
N ARG A 227 11.71 -0.29 6.20
CA ARG A 227 10.80 -1.28 6.78
C ARG A 227 11.52 -2.16 7.78
N ASP A 228 10.91 -2.35 8.94
CA ASP A 228 11.32 -3.41 9.87
C ASP A 228 11.04 -4.78 9.22
N ASN A 229 12.06 -5.63 9.11
CA ASN A 229 11.95 -6.89 8.38
C ASN A 229 10.90 -7.81 9.02
N ARG A 230 10.95 -7.92 10.35
CA ARG A 230 10.11 -8.85 11.10
C ARG A 230 8.63 -8.46 11.06
N THR A 231 8.33 -7.23 11.44
CA THR A 231 6.96 -6.72 11.61
C THR A 231 6.38 -6.16 10.31
N GLY A 232 7.22 -5.78 9.35
CA GLY A 232 6.80 -5.12 8.11
C GLY A 232 6.41 -3.65 8.28
N ARG A 233 6.54 -3.10 9.49
CA ARG A 233 6.21 -1.71 9.80
C ARG A 233 7.09 -0.78 8.98
N TYR A 234 6.46 0.21 8.34
CA TYR A 234 7.15 1.31 7.70
C TYR A 234 7.58 2.36 8.71
N SER A 235 8.77 2.91 8.53
CA SER A 235 9.15 4.15 9.18
C SER A 235 8.22 5.29 8.76
N THR A 236 7.94 6.20 9.69
CA THR A 236 7.21 7.43 9.41
C THR A 236 8.04 8.37 8.52
N HIS A 237 7.42 9.35 7.88
CA HIS A 237 8.17 10.32 7.08
C HIS A 237 9.13 11.16 7.94
N GLN A 238 8.74 11.43 9.19
CA GLN A 238 9.61 12.11 10.15
C GLN A 238 10.81 11.23 10.52
N GLU A 239 10.59 9.94 10.79
CA GLU A 239 11.69 8.99 11.05
C GLU A 239 12.63 8.88 9.84
N LEU A 240 12.08 8.86 8.61
CA LEU A 240 12.87 8.87 7.39
C LEU A 240 13.66 10.17 7.20
N GLN A 241 13.08 11.32 7.54
CA GLN A 241 13.80 12.60 7.54
C GLN A 241 14.97 12.58 8.52
N SER A 242 14.75 12.08 9.74
CA SER A 242 15.83 11.95 10.72
C SER A 242 16.95 11.02 10.24
N LEU A 243 16.63 9.91 9.57
CA LEU A 243 17.62 9.03 8.94
C LEU A 243 18.35 9.73 7.79
N ALA A 244 17.61 10.43 6.94
CA ALA A 244 18.16 11.16 5.80
C ALA A 244 19.15 12.23 6.26
N ASP A 245 18.78 13.03 7.26
CA ASP A 245 19.64 14.07 7.83
C ASP A 245 20.86 13.46 8.56
N GLN A 246 20.67 12.34 9.26
CA GLN A 246 21.75 11.68 10.01
C GLN A 246 22.85 11.12 9.10
N PHE A 247 22.44 10.54 7.97
CA PHE A 247 23.35 9.91 7.02
C PHE A 247 23.66 10.78 5.80
N ASP A 248 23.12 12.00 5.73
CA ASP A 248 23.23 12.93 4.59
C ASP A 248 22.79 12.31 3.25
N VAL A 249 21.69 11.55 3.25
CA VAL A 249 21.17 10.88 2.04
C VAL A 249 19.95 11.61 1.46
N PRO A 250 19.77 11.63 0.12
CA PRO A 250 18.58 12.21 -0.49
C PRO A 250 17.30 11.48 -0.06
N LEU A 251 16.32 12.22 0.46
CA LEU A 251 14.98 11.71 0.78
C LEU A 251 13.97 12.07 -0.31
N ILE A 252 13.02 11.17 -0.56
CA ILE A 252 11.91 11.44 -1.45
C ILE A 252 11.12 12.70 -1.03
N PRO A 253 10.86 13.65 -1.93
CA PRO A 253 10.07 14.83 -1.59
C PRO A 253 8.62 14.47 -1.23
N SER A 254 8.16 14.99 -0.09
CA SER A 254 6.74 15.04 0.25
C SER A 254 6.09 16.32 -0.24
N LEU A 255 4.90 16.24 -0.82
CA LEU A 255 4.12 17.41 -1.19
C LEU A 255 3.26 17.87 -0.02
N GLN A 256 3.36 19.16 0.30
CA GLN A 256 2.39 19.81 1.17
C GLN A 256 1.14 20.13 0.36
N MET A 257 0.01 19.56 0.77
CA MET A 257 -1.27 19.81 0.13
C MET A 257 -1.90 21.08 0.68
N THR A 258 -2.13 22.07 -0.18
CA THR A 258 -2.84 23.31 0.15
C THR A 258 -4.33 23.25 -0.21
N THR A 259 -4.74 22.25 -0.99
CA THR A 259 -6.10 22.03 -1.50
C THR A 259 -6.72 20.78 -0.87
N PRO A 260 -8.05 20.71 -0.65
CA PRO A 260 -8.71 19.49 -0.20
C PRO A 260 -8.35 18.27 -1.06
N THR A 261 -8.05 17.14 -0.41
CA THR A 261 -7.44 15.96 -1.05
C THR A 261 -8.28 15.32 -2.15
N ARG A 262 -9.60 15.55 -2.16
CA ARG A 262 -10.49 15.08 -3.23
C ARG A 262 -10.17 15.76 -4.58
N ASP A 263 -9.77 17.02 -4.57
CA ASP A 263 -9.44 17.77 -5.78
C ASP A 263 -8.04 17.43 -6.30
N PHE A 264 -7.16 16.96 -5.41
CA PHE A 264 -5.81 16.54 -5.77
C PHE A 264 -5.77 15.40 -6.77
N VAL A 265 -6.71 14.44 -6.72
CA VAL A 265 -6.76 13.37 -7.73
C VAL A 265 -6.99 13.94 -9.13
N THR A 266 -7.78 15.00 -9.24
CA THR A 266 -8.03 15.69 -10.52
C THR A 266 -6.83 16.52 -10.95
N ILE A 267 -6.21 17.25 -10.01
CA ILE A 267 -5.01 18.06 -10.27
C ILE A 267 -3.85 17.17 -10.70
N ALA A 268 -3.53 16.15 -9.90
CA ALA A 268 -2.56 15.12 -10.26
C ALA A 268 -2.92 14.56 -11.63
N ARG A 269 -4.19 14.17 -11.88
CA ARG A 269 -4.82 13.86 -13.18
C ARG A 269 -4.32 14.68 -14.41
N SER A 270 -4.02 15.96 -14.20
CA SER A 270 -3.75 16.94 -15.25
C SER A 270 -2.27 17.31 -15.41
N GLU A 271 -1.40 16.85 -14.53
CA GLU A 271 0.03 17.17 -14.59
C GLU A 271 0.74 16.42 -15.72
N GLU A 272 1.69 17.09 -16.36
CA GLU A 272 2.54 16.50 -17.40
C GLU A 272 3.99 16.44 -16.91
N GLY A 273 4.76 15.48 -17.43
CA GLY A 273 6.19 15.36 -17.10
C GLY A 273 6.51 14.66 -15.77
N ILE A 274 5.50 14.11 -15.08
CA ILE A 274 5.66 13.28 -13.88
C ILE A 274 5.10 11.87 -14.11
N GLU A 275 5.56 10.88 -13.34
CA GLU A 275 5.03 9.52 -13.41
C GLU A 275 3.70 9.40 -12.63
N GLY A 276 3.61 10.13 -11.53
CA GLY A 276 2.45 10.20 -10.65
C GLY A 276 2.87 10.38 -9.20
N TYR A 277 2.02 9.91 -8.29
CA TYR A 277 2.21 10.09 -6.86
C TYR A 277 1.97 8.78 -6.10
N VAL A 278 2.66 8.63 -4.97
CA VAL A 278 2.40 7.60 -3.97
C VAL A 278 1.76 8.28 -2.75
N ILE A 279 0.63 7.75 -2.30
CA ILE A 279 -0.12 8.26 -1.16
C ILE A 279 0.04 7.26 0.00
N ALA A 280 0.82 7.65 1.00
CA ALA A 280 1.05 6.85 2.20
C ALA A 280 0.08 7.29 3.32
N MET A 281 -0.97 6.51 3.52
CA MET A 281 -1.98 6.70 4.56
C MET A 281 -1.53 6.06 5.87
N THR A 282 -1.66 6.76 6.99
CA THR A 282 -1.38 6.24 8.33
C THR A 282 -2.69 5.74 8.92
N VAL A 283 -2.89 4.41 8.95
CA VAL A 283 -4.08 3.83 9.57
C VAL A 283 -3.82 3.69 11.07
N ILE A 284 -4.59 4.41 11.86
CA ILE A 284 -4.60 4.30 13.32
C ILE A 284 -5.65 3.24 13.69
N ASP A 285 -5.24 2.18 14.38
CA ASP A 285 -6.19 1.20 14.90
C ASP A 285 -6.94 1.79 16.11
N SER A 286 -8.25 2.03 15.93
CA SER A 286 -9.13 2.58 16.97
C SER A 286 -9.40 1.63 18.13
N ASN A 287 -9.01 0.34 18.03
CA ASN A 287 -9.13 -0.63 19.13
C ASN A 287 -7.88 -0.71 20.03
N SER A 288 -6.82 0.04 19.74
CA SER A 288 -5.64 0.12 20.61
C SER A 288 -5.90 1.10 21.77
N ARG A 289 -5.77 0.62 23.02
CA ARG A 289 -6.10 1.39 24.25
C ARG A 289 -5.35 2.74 24.27
N PRO A 290 -5.89 3.79 24.92
CA PRO A 290 -5.30 5.15 24.88
C PRO A 290 -3.89 5.28 25.48
N HIS A 291 -3.35 4.26 26.14
CA HIS A 291 -1.95 4.20 26.61
C HIS A 291 -0.97 3.55 25.62
N SER A 292 -1.42 3.12 24.44
CA SER A 292 -0.59 2.61 23.35
C SER A 292 -0.73 3.47 22.09
N MET A 293 -0.57 4.79 22.22
CA MET A 293 -0.23 5.63 21.07
C MET A 293 1.16 5.19 20.59
N LEU A 294 1.26 4.39 19.53
CA LEU A 294 2.47 4.19 18.68
C LEU A 294 2.27 3.16 17.55
N TYR A 295 1.19 2.38 17.54
CA TYR A 295 0.97 1.33 16.53
C TYR A 295 0.11 1.83 15.35
N GLY A 296 0.69 2.69 14.52
CA GLY A 296 0.09 3.08 13.24
C GLY A 296 0.62 2.20 12.10
N THR A 297 -0.26 1.54 11.36
CA THR A 297 0.11 0.73 10.20
C THR A 297 -0.07 1.55 8.93
N ARG A 298 0.97 1.68 8.10
CA ARG A 298 0.88 2.46 6.86
C ARG A 298 0.19 1.65 5.76
N ARG A 299 -0.84 2.21 5.15
CA ARG A 299 -1.37 1.76 3.85
C ARG A 299 -0.77 2.64 2.76
N CYS A 300 -0.07 2.06 1.82
CA CYS A 300 0.35 2.78 0.62
C CYS A 300 -0.70 2.56 -0.48
N LEU A 301 -1.19 3.64 -1.05
CA LEU A 301 -1.99 3.68 -2.27
C LEU A 301 -1.14 4.37 -3.33
N VAL A 302 -1.18 3.91 -4.58
CA VAL A 302 -0.50 4.62 -5.66
C VAL A 302 -1.52 5.33 -6.53
N LEU A 303 -1.29 6.61 -6.75
CA LEU A 303 -1.96 7.39 -7.76
C LEU A 303 -1.05 7.44 -8.99
N LEU A 304 -1.10 6.40 -9.82
CA LEU A 304 -0.52 6.49 -11.15
C LEU A 304 -1.38 7.41 -12.00
N MET A 305 -0.73 8.32 -12.71
CA MET A 305 -1.37 8.99 -13.82
C MET A 305 -1.40 8.04 -15.01
N LYS A 306 -2.53 8.02 -15.73
CA LYS A 306 -2.55 7.35 -17.03
C LYS A 306 -1.48 8.03 -17.88
N LYS A 307 -0.52 7.23 -18.34
CA LYS A 307 0.41 7.58 -19.42
C LYS A 307 -0.44 7.94 -20.64
N ILE A 308 -0.82 9.21 -20.81
CA ILE A 308 -1.30 9.69 -22.11
C ILE A 308 -0.04 9.76 -22.95
N SER A 309 0.26 8.66 -23.65
CA SER A 309 1.24 8.71 -24.74
C SER A 309 0.72 9.69 -25.77
N LEU A 310 1.21 10.92 -25.73
CA LEU A 310 1.05 11.93 -26.79
C LEU A 310 1.65 11.48 -28.14
N HIS A 311 2.26 10.29 -28.20
CA HIS A 311 2.79 9.70 -29.43
C HIS A 311 1.83 8.69 -30.10
N GLY A 312 0.67 8.36 -29.49
CA GLY A 312 -0.30 7.41 -30.05
C GLY A 312 -1.38 8.03 -30.95
N TRP A 313 -1.71 9.31 -30.77
CA TRP A 313 -2.87 9.93 -31.43
C TRP A 313 -2.59 10.50 -32.82
N ARG A 314 -1.33 10.81 -33.15
CA ARG A 314 -0.98 11.34 -34.49
C ARG A 314 -0.95 10.26 -35.59
N LYS A 315 -0.79 8.97 -35.26
CA LYS A 315 -0.80 7.91 -36.28
C LYS A 315 -2.21 7.47 -36.69
N VAL A 316 -3.19 7.52 -35.78
CA VAL A 316 -4.55 7.04 -36.09
C VAL A 316 -5.31 8.05 -36.97
N LEU A 317 -5.15 9.35 -36.75
CA LEU A 317 -5.79 10.38 -37.58
C LEU A 317 -5.15 10.55 -38.96
N TRP A 318 -3.84 10.32 -39.10
CA TRP A 318 -3.18 10.41 -40.43
C TRP A 318 -3.54 9.23 -41.35
N THR A 319 -3.78 8.04 -40.77
CA THR A 319 -4.18 6.85 -41.54
C THR A 319 -5.66 6.86 -41.94
N MET A 320 -6.52 7.57 -41.19
CA MET A 320 -7.96 7.70 -41.53
C MET A 320 -8.22 8.82 -42.54
N TRP A 321 -7.41 9.88 -42.59
CA TRP A 321 -7.67 11.01 -43.52
C TRP A 321 -7.16 10.76 -44.95
N PHE A 322 -6.15 9.91 -45.15
CA PHE A 322 -5.65 9.58 -46.49
C PHE A 322 -6.41 8.46 -47.20
N ARG A 323 -7.28 7.71 -46.50
CA ARG A 323 -8.14 6.68 -47.11
C ARG A 323 -9.45 7.21 -47.68
N SER A 324 -9.80 8.48 -47.46
CA SER A 324 -11.02 9.09 -47.99
C SER A 324 -10.81 9.98 -49.22
N LEU A 325 -9.60 10.02 -49.80
CA LEU A 325 -9.25 10.94 -50.90
C LEU A 325 -8.59 10.30 -52.13
N GLN A 326 -8.74 8.99 -52.36
CA GLN A 326 -8.36 8.42 -53.67
C GLN A 326 -9.58 8.31 -54.60
N PRO A 327 -9.59 9.01 -55.75
CA PRO A 327 -10.61 8.81 -56.78
C PRO A 327 -10.44 7.42 -57.39
N THR A 328 -11.54 6.66 -57.46
CA THR A 328 -11.62 5.42 -58.22
C THR A 328 -11.48 5.73 -59.72
N LEU A 329 -10.34 5.39 -60.32
CA LEU A 329 -10.23 5.32 -61.78
C LEU A 329 -10.68 3.93 -62.26
N PRO A 330 -11.52 3.83 -63.30
CA PRO A 330 -11.98 2.56 -63.84
C PRO A 330 -10.86 1.90 -64.67
N LYS A 331 -10.70 0.58 -64.51
CA LYS A 331 -9.79 -0.23 -65.33
C LYS A 331 -10.46 -0.54 -66.68
N SER A 332 -9.80 -0.16 -67.77
CA SER A 332 -9.93 -0.78 -69.10
C SER A 332 -9.00 -1.96 -69.24
#